data_AF-A0A0L0LMP4-F1
#
_entry.id   AF-A0A0L0LMP4-F1
#
_cell.length_a   1.000
_cell.length_b   1.000
_cell.length_c   1.000
_cell.angle_alpha   90.00
_cell.angle_beta   90.00
_cell.angle_gamma   90.00
#
_symmetry.space_group_name_H-M   'P 1'
#
loop_
_entity.id
_entity.type
_entity.pdbx_description
1 polymer ?
#
loop_
_entity_poly.entity_id
_entity_poly.type
_entity_poly.pdbx_seq_one_letter_code
_entity_poly.pdbx_strand_id
1 'polypeptide(L)'
;MTKMSRSRADRFKGHDEFEGFKDNYHSDFWKYPNELEEHWYYLSGSEQKVLDFILRQTFGFRKSSDWISLSQFVNGVGEKNHGTGLSISQVRRAITGLEEKGFIIVERHKNSTSKFFLTGK
;
A
#
# COMPACT_ATOMS: atom_id res chain seq x y z
N MET A 1 9.89 27.19 -23.06
CA MET A 1 8.93 26.14 -23.47
C MET A 1 8.24 25.60 -22.21
N THR A 2 7.00 26.03 -21.97
CA THR A 2 6.17 25.53 -20.87
C THR A 2 5.67 24.14 -21.24
N LYS A 3 6.00 23.10 -20.45
CA LYS A 3 5.43 21.76 -20.64
C LYS A 3 3.91 21.87 -20.49
N MET A 4 3.15 21.65 -21.57
CA MET A 4 1.70 21.49 -21.51
C MET A 4 1.38 20.38 -20.51
N SER A 5 0.63 20.71 -19.45
CA SER A 5 0.19 19.71 -18.47
C SER A 5 -0.80 18.77 -19.15
N ARG A 6 -0.52 17.45 -19.13
CA ARG A 6 -1.50 16.44 -19.56
C ARG A 6 -2.82 16.66 -18.82
N SER A 7 -3.93 16.56 -19.55
CA SER A 7 -5.27 16.70 -18.97
C SER A 7 -5.49 15.65 -17.87
N ARG A 8 -6.38 15.92 -16.91
CA ARG A 8 -6.70 14.97 -15.83
C ARG A 8 -7.25 13.65 -16.37
N ALA A 9 -7.97 13.68 -17.50
CA ALA A 9 -8.51 12.50 -18.18
C ALA A 9 -7.42 11.66 -18.85
N ASP A 10 -6.38 12.29 -19.43
CA ASP A 10 -5.29 11.54 -20.07
C ASP A 10 -4.43 10.73 -19.09
N ARG A 11 -4.52 11.01 -17.78
CA ARG A 11 -3.82 10.23 -16.74
C ARG A 11 -4.46 8.86 -16.46
N PHE A 12 -5.68 8.62 -16.92
CA PHE A 12 -6.41 7.37 -16.68
C PHE A 12 -6.54 6.50 -17.93
N LYS A 13 -6.05 6.95 -19.09
CA LYS A 13 -6.03 6.14 -20.32
C LYS A 13 -5.22 4.85 -20.09
N GLY A 14 -5.90 3.70 -20.18
CA GLY A 14 -5.31 2.37 -20.03
C GLY A 14 -5.62 1.65 -18.72
N HIS A 15 -6.41 2.25 -17.83
CA HIS A 15 -7.00 1.56 -16.69
C HIS A 15 -8.48 1.32 -16.92
N ASP A 16 -9.00 0.18 -16.46
CA ASP A 16 -10.44 -0.04 -16.39
C ASP A 16 -11.06 1.03 -15.47
N GLU A 17 -12.23 1.54 -15.87
CA GLU A 17 -12.97 2.47 -15.03
C GLU A 17 -13.38 1.79 -13.72
N PHE A 18 -13.42 2.57 -12.63
CA PHE A 18 -13.91 2.04 -11.37
C PHE A 18 -15.40 1.73 -11.48
N GLU A 19 -15.75 0.45 -11.49
CA GLU A 19 -17.13 -0.06 -11.68
C GLU A 19 -18.08 0.26 -10.51
N GLY A 20 -17.59 0.84 -9.42
CA GLY A 20 -18.33 1.09 -8.20
C GLY A 20 -18.13 -0.01 -7.15
N PHE A 21 -18.72 0.20 -5.98
CA PHE A 21 -18.70 -0.79 -4.90
C PHE A 21 -19.82 -1.82 -5.12
N LYS A 22 -19.50 -3.10 -4.98
CA LYS A 22 -20.52 -4.17 -4.97
C LYS A 22 -21.29 -4.10 -3.65
N ASP A 23 -22.60 -4.32 -3.70
CA ASP A 23 -23.52 -4.18 -2.56
C ASP A 23 -23.45 -5.38 -1.57
N ASN A 24 -22.26 -5.99 -1.43
CA ASN A 24 -22.02 -7.24 -0.71
C ASN A 24 -21.06 -7.06 0.47
N TYR A 25 -21.32 -6.05 1.32
CA TYR A 25 -20.53 -5.65 2.49
C TYR A 25 -20.15 -6.79 3.46
N HIS A 26 -20.79 -7.95 3.35
CA HIS A 26 -20.60 -9.09 4.24
C HIS A 26 -19.63 -10.17 3.74
N SER A 27 -19.31 -10.27 2.44
CA SER A 27 -18.61 -11.45 1.90
C SER A 27 -17.19 -11.25 1.37
N ASP A 28 -16.74 -10.02 1.08
CA ASP A 28 -15.41 -9.78 0.46
C ASP A 28 -14.64 -8.60 1.08
N PHE A 29 -14.91 -8.29 2.35
CA PHE A 29 -14.31 -7.15 3.06
C PHE A 29 -13.32 -7.62 4.11
N TRP A 30 -12.23 -6.86 4.26
CA TRP A 30 -11.33 -6.98 5.41
C TRP A 30 -11.55 -5.77 6.33
N LYS A 31 -11.42 -5.98 7.64
CA LYS A 31 -11.59 -4.90 8.63
C LYS A 31 -10.36 -4.00 8.62
N TYR A 32 -10.58 -2.70 8.42
CA TYR A 32 -9.55 -1.69 8.55
C TYR A 32 -9.34 -1.32 10.03
N PRO A 33 -8.10 -1.10 10.51
CA PRO A 33 -7.87 -0.70 11.89
C PRO A 33 -8.34 0.75 12.16
N ASN A 34 -9.22 0.93 13.14
CA ASN A 34 -9.79 2.24 13.46
C ASN A 34 -8.75 3.20 14.06
N GLU A 35 -7.71 2.68 14.71
CA GLU A 35 -6.63 3.49 15.30
C GLU A 35 -5.91 4.38 14.26
N LEU A 36 -5.96 4.01 12.97
CA LEU A 36 -5.33 4.79 11.91
C LEU A 36 -6.07 6.09 11.59
N GLU A 37 -7.35 6.21 11.96
CA GLU A 37 -8.15 7.43 11.75
C GLU A 37 -7.49 8.65 12.40
N GLU A 38 -6.87 8.46 13.57
CA GLU A 38 -6.19 9.52 14.33
C GLU A 38 -4.88 9.98 13.66
N HIS A 39 -4.38 9.23 12.69
CA HIS A 39 -3.03 9.42 12.15
C HIS A 39 -2.96 9.76 10.67
N TRP A 40 -4.06 9.61 9.91
CA TRP A 40 -4.06 9.87 8.47
C TRP A 40 -3.58 11.27 8.08
N TYR A 41 -3.79 12.28 8.95
CA TYR A 41 -3.50 13.68 8.64
C TYR A 41 -2.02 13.99 8.38
N TYR A 42 -1.09 13.19 8.92
CA TYR A 42 0.36 13.41 8.77
C TYR A 42 1.06 12.36 7.89
N LEU A 43 0.32 11.36 7.42
CA LEU A 43 0.81 10.41 6.44
C LEU A 43 0.76 11.03 5.04
N SER A 44 1.86 10.92 4.31
CA SER A 44 1.84 11.25 2.90
C SER A 44 0.97 10.24 2.13
N GLY A 45 0.43 10.64 0.98
CA GLY A 45 -0.35 9.72 0.15
C GLY A 45 0.45 8.49 -0.35
N SER A 46 1.80 8.56 -0.36
CA SER A 46 2.63 7.39 -0.67
C SER A 46 2.74 6.45 0.53
N GLU A 47 2.91 7.00 1.74
CA GLU A 47 2.94 6.22 2.98
C GLU A 47 1.61 5.53 3.23
N GLN A 48 0.49 6.24 3.08
CA GLN A 48 -0.84 5.66 3.24
C GLN A 48 -1.04 4.44 2.34
N LYS A 49 -0.74 4.57 1.04
CA LYS A 49 -0.85 3.46 0.08
C LYS A 49 0.03 2.26 0.43
N VAL A 50 1.25 2.50 0.91
CA VAL A 50 2.18 1.44 1.32
C VAL A 50 1.70 0.77 2.60
N LEU A 51 1.22 1.55 3.58
CA LEU A 51 0.65 1.04 4.82
C LEU A 51 -0.59 0.17 4.56
N ASP A 52 -1.53 0.66 3.74
CA ASP A 52 -2.73 -0.08 3.34
C ASP A 52 -2.38 -1.40 2.64
N PHE A 53 -1.33 -1.40 1.81
CA PHE A 53 -0.84 -2.62 1.18
C PHE A 53 -0.32 -3.63 2.22
N ILE A 54 0.49 -3.17 3.20
CA ILE A 54 1.00 -4.03 4.28
C ILE A 54 -0.14 -4.56 5.13
N LEU A 55 -1.11 -3.72 5.51
CA LEU A 55 -2.31 -4.11 6.26
C LEU A 55 -3.12 -5.18 5.52
N ARG A 56 -3.31 -5.03 4.20
CA ARG A 56 -4.03 -6.00 3.38
C ARG A 56 -3.33 -7.36 3.35
N GLN A 57 -2.00 -7.40 3.25
CA GLN A 57 -1.21 -8.64 3.24
C GLN A 57 -1.10 -9.30 4.62
N THR A 58 -1.21 -8.51 5.69
CA THR A 58 -1.15 -8.99 7.08
C THR A 58 -2.55 -9.24 7.64
N PHE A 59 -3.21 -8.20 8.15
CA PHE A 59 -4.54 -8.28 8.78
C PHE A 59 -5.61 -8.82 7.83
N GLY A 60 -5.56 -8.41 6.56
CA GLY A 60 -6.49 -8.93 5.54
C GLY A 60 -6.38 -10.45 5.32
N PHE A 61 -5.27 -11.08 5.70
CA PHE A 61 -5.07 -12.53 5.71
C PHE A 61 -4.89 -13.12 7.11
N ARG A 62 -5.24 -12.37 8.16
CA ARG A 62 -5.14 -12.78 9.58
C ARG A 62 -3.72 -13.18 10.02
N LYS A 63 -2.70 -12.51 9.48
CA LYS A 63 -1.28 -12.70 9.86
C LYS A 63 -0.79 -11.54 10.74
N SER A 64 0.20 -11.80 11.58
CA SER A 64 0.93 -10.77 12.36
C SER A 64 2.04 -10.09 11.56
N SER A 65 2.55 -10.76 10.53
CA SER A 65 3.62 -10.27 9.64
C SER A 65 3.51 -10.93 8.27
N ASP A 66 4.18 -10.35 7.28
CA ASP A 66 4.30 -10.98 5.96
C ASP A 66 5.64 -10.66 5.29
N TRP A 67 6.07 -11.56 4.40
CA TRP A 67 7.22 -11.34 3.53
C TRP A 67 6.75 -10.61 2.28
N ILE A 68 7.23 -9.39 2.07
CA ILE A 68 6.75 -8.55 0.98
C ILE A 68 7.96 -8.01 0.20
N SER A 69 8.09 -8.42 -1.05
CA SER A 69 9.16 -7.92 -1.92
C SER A 69 8.84 -6.50 -2.40
N LEU A 70 9.87 -5.74 -2.76
CA LEU A 70 9.67 -4.43 -3.40
C LEU A 70 8.89 -4.55 -4.71
N SER A 71 9.04 -5.65 -5.46
CA SER A 71 8.28 -5.86 -6.69
C SER A 71 6.81 -6.11 -6.41
N GLN A 72 6.44 -6.72 -5.27
CA GLN A 72 5.04 -6.87 -4.88
C GLN A 72 4.37 -5.53 -4.56
N PHE A 73 5.07 -4.58 -3.93
CA PHE A 73 4.52 -3.23 -3.74
C PHE A 73 4.26 -2.49 -5.06
N VAL A 74 5.09 -2.73 -6.08
CA VAL A 74 5.01 -2.01 -7.36
C VAL A 74 4.04 -2.67 -8.30
N ASN A 75 4.10 -3.99 -8.43
CA ASN A 75 3.38 -4.78 -9.43
C ASN A 75 2.17 -5.53 -8.84
N GLY A 76 2.07 -5.60 -7.51
CA GLY A 76 0.99 -6.29 -6.82
C GLY A 76 1.22 -7.77 -6.57
N VAL A 77 0.14 -8.49 -6.26
CA VAL A 77 0.15 -9.90 -5.85
C VAL A 77 -1.05 -10.63 -6.45
N GLY A 78 -0.78 -11.68 -7.22
CA GLY A 78 -1.83 -12.43 -7.91
C GLY A 78 -2.55 -11.59 -8.96
N GLU A 79 -3.80 -11.97 -9.28
CA GLU A 79 -4.52 -11.40 -10.43
C GLU A 79 -5.25 -10.09 -10.12
N LYS A 80 -5.69 -9.89 -8.87
CA LYS A 80 -6.56 -8.76 -8.48
C LYS A 80 -5.82 -7.56 -7.88
N ASN A 81 -4.62 -7.78 -7.33
CA ASN A 81 -3.84 -6.72 -6.71
C ASN A 81 -2.77 -6.29 -7.70
N HIS A 82 -2.86 -5.04 -8.18
CA HIS A 82 -1.93 -4.44 -9.15
C HIS A 82 -0.86 -3.55 -8.51
N GLY A 83 -0.68 -3.65 -7.18
CA GLY A 83 0.31 -2.87 -6.44
C GLY A 83 -0.20 -1.49 -6.04
N THR A 84 0.74 -0.62 -5.68
CA THR A 84 0.47 0.72 -5.13
C THR A 84 0.39 1.82 -6.19
N GLY A 85 0.83 1.51 -7.43
CA GLY A 85 1.03 2.51 -8.48
C GLY A 85 2.17 3.50 -8.19
N LEU A 86 3.05 3.18 -7.24
CA LEU A 86 4.22 3.97 -6.89
C LEU A 86 5.48 3.41 -7.58
N SER A 87 6.42 4.30 -7.91
CA SER A 87 7.76 3.86 -8.31
C SER A 87 8.49 3.17 -7.15
N ILE A 88 9.47 2.31 -7.46
CA ILE A 88 10.32 1.65 -6.46
C ILE A 88 10.93 2.67 -5.48
N SER A 89 11.37 3.83 -5.97
CA SER A 89 11.96 4.87 -5.11
C SER A 89 10.96 5.49 -4.14
N GLN A 90 9.70 5.68 -4.56
CA GLN A 90 8.63 6.16 -3.69
C GLN A 90 8.26 5.11 -2.64
N VAL A 91 8.17 3.83 -3.03
CA VAL A 91 7.94 2.72 -2.09
C VAL A 91 9.02 2.69 -1.02
N ARG A 92 10.30 2.77 -1.39
CA ARG A 92 11.41 2.79 -0.42
C ARG A 92 11.31 3.96 0.55
N ARG A 93 11.07 5.17 0.05
CA ARG A 93 10.91 6.36 0.91
C ARG A 93 9.71 6.24 1.86
N ALA A 94 8.59 5.71 1.37
CA ALA A 94 7.40 5.48 2.18
C ALA A 94 7.64 4.43 3.27
N ILE A 95 8.33 3.33 2.96
CA ILE A 95 8.72 2.33 3.96
C ILE A 95 9.58 2.96 5.05
N THR A 96 10.61 3.73 4.68
CA THR A 96 11.47 4.43 5.64
C THR A 96 10.66 5.38 6.52
N GLY A 97 9.79 6.21 5.94
CA GLY A 97 8.98 7.15 6.70
C GLY A 97 7.97 6.47 7.64
N LEU A 98 7.36 5.36 7.22
CA LEU A 98 6.47 4.56 8.07
C LEU A 98 7.20 3.90 9.25
N GLU A 99 8.42 3.41 9.01
CA GLU A 99 9.27 2.84 10.06
C GLU A 99 9.72 3.92 11.06
N GLU A 100 10.16 5.08 10.57
CA GLU A 100 10.54 6.24 11.40
C GLU A 100 9.37 6.75 12.26
N LYS A 101 8.14 6.72 11.70
CA LYS A 101 6.90 7.09 12.41
C LYS A 101 6.36 5.98 13.32
N GLY A 102 6.97 4.79 13.30
CA GLY A 102 6.62 3.69 14.17
C GLY A 102 5.34 2.94 13.78
N PHE A 103 4.88 3.00 12.52
CA PHE A 103 3.74 2.18 12.07
C PHE A 103 4.12 0.74 11.77
N ILE A 104 5.35 0.54 11.33
CA ILE A 104 5.87 -0.76 10.90
C ILE A 104 7.26 -1.00 11.46
N ILE A 105 7.60 -2.28 11.58
CA ILE A 105 8.96 -2.75 11.80
C ILE A 105 9.38 -3.56 10.58
N VAL A 106 10.58 -3.31 10.05
CA VAL A 106 11.09 -3.98 8.86
C VAL A 106 12.29 -4.85 9.21
N GLU A 107 12.09 -6.16 9.20
CA GLU A 107 13.18 -7.14 9.29
C GLU A 107 13.81 -7.32 7.91
N ARG A 108 14.97 -6.69 7.73
CA ARG A 108 15.71 -6.69 6.46
C ARG A 108 16.64 -7.90 6.40
N HIS A 109 16.55 -8.66 5.30
CA HIS A 109 17.44 -9.79 5.04
C HIS A 109 18.40 -9.50 3.89
N LYS A 110 19.67 -9.88 4.05
CA LYS A 110 20.68 -9.71 3.00
C LYS A 110 20.30 -10.56 1.79
N ASN A 111 20.24 -9.93 0.62
CA ASN A 111 19.91 -10.55 -0.67
C ASN A 111 18.54 -11.26 -0.71
N SER A 112 17.60 -10.90 0.16
CA SER A 112 16.28 -11.52 0.22
C SER A 112 15.17 -10.51 0.47
N THR A 113 13.93 -10.96 0.30
CA THR A 113 12.71 -10.23 0.64
C THR A 113 12.74 -9.82 2.10
N SER A 114 12.27 -8.61 2.42
CA SER A 114 12.13 -8.15 3.79
C SER A 114 10.81 -8.61 4.39
N LYS A 115 10.79 -8.82 5.71
CA LYS A 115 9.59 -9.17 6.44
C LYS A 115 9.06 -7.93 7.18
N PHE A 116 7.76 -7.69 7.06
CA PHE A 116 7.08 -6.52 7.60
C PHE A 116 6.18 -6.91 8.74
N PHE A 117 6.26 -6.15 9.82
CA PHE A 117 5.42 -6.24 11.01
C PHE A 117 4.70 -4.91 11.20
N LEU A 118 3.49 -4.96 11.73
CA LEU A 118 2.79 -3.76 12.20
C LEU A 118 3.17 -3.54 13.66
N THR A 119 3.48 -2.31 14.04
CA THR A 119 3.85 -1.99 15.42
C THR A 119 2.67 -2.22 16.37
N GLY A 120 2.94 -2.68 17.59
CA GLY A 120 1.91 -2.96 18.59
C GLY A 120 1.37 -4.39 18.59
N LYS A 121 2.07 -5.33 17.94
CA LYS A 121 1.86 -6.77 18.07
C LYS A 121 3.17 -7.51 18.33
#